data_AF-A0A6P2C3Q6-F1
#
_entry.id   AF-A0A6P2C3Q6-F1
#
_cell.length_a   1.000
_cell.length_b   1.000
_cell.length_c   1.000
_cell.angle_alpha   90.00
_cell.angle_beta   90.00
_cell.angle_gamma   90.00
#
_symmetry.space_group_name_H-M   'P 1'
#
loop_
_entity.id
_entity.type
_entity.pdbx_description
1 polymer ?
#
loop_
_entity_poly.entity_id
_entity_poly.type
_entity_poly.pdbx_seq_one_letter_code
_entity_poly.pdbx_strand_id
1 'polypeptide(L)'
;MIIWLNGTFGAGKTTTARQLVRRLPNARHFDPEQVGYLLVTALDDHEFKDFQDLPPWRELVPVFTERIASFTGQHLIAVQTVLREDYWHELTQGFERTALDIFHVLLHVDSDVLAERIKADQVDAKACQWRLDHISDYEKSRPWLESAADLVVDGTNLPVTDVAERIAAEAEKRVVFIS
;
A
#
# COMPACT_ATOMS: atom_id res chain seq x y z
N MET A 1 8.10 2.65 -12.35
CA MET A 1 6.76 2.26 -11.83
C MET A 1 6.86 1.93 -10.36
N ILE A 2 5.85 2.34 -9.61
CA ILE A 2 5.57 1.98 -8.21
C ILE A 2 4.29 1.15 -8.21
N ILE A 3 4.30 -0.01 -7.59
CA ILE A 3 3.10 -0.81 -7.29
C ILE A 3 2.71 -0.46 -5.87
N TRP A 4 1.63 0.30 -5.71
CA TRP A 4 1.08 0.67 -4.41
C TRP A 4 0.02 -0.34 -3.98
N LEU A 5 0.33 -1.16 -2.98
CA LEU A 5 -0.58 -2.15 -2.39
C LEU A 5 -1.35 -1.50 -1.24
N ASN A 6 -2.58 -1.06 -1.52
CA ASN A 6 -3.56 -0.57 -0.55
C ASN A 6 -4.54 -1.70 -0.15
N GLY A 7 -5.31 -1.50 0.91
CA GLY A 7 -6.31 -2.48 1.39
C GLY A 7 -6.36 -2.59 2.90
N THR A 8 -7.27 -3.42 3.42
CA THR A 8 -7.44 -3.60 4.88
C THR A 8 -6.18 -4.09 5.57
N PHE A 9 -6.06 -3.78 6.86
CA PHE A 9 -5.07 -4.43 7.71
C PHE A 9 -5.40 -5.92 7.85
N GLY A 10 -4.44 -6.79 7.53
CA GLY A 10 -4.67 -8.22 7.49
C GLY A 10 -5.09 -8.80 6.14
N ALA A 11 -5.26 -7.99 5.08
CA ALA A 11 -5.50 -8.46 3.72
C ALA A 11 -4.33 -9.25 3.08
N GLY A 12 -3.23 -9.45 3.80
CA GLY A 12 -2.05 -10.14 3.29
C GLY A 12 -1.11 -9.27 2.46
N LYS A 13 -1.27 -7.94 2.45
CA LYS A 13 -0.47 -7.00 1.63
C LYS A 13 1.04 -7.24 1.71
N THR A 14 1.59 -7.35 2.93
CA THR A 14 3.02 -7.61 3.15
C THR A 14 3.46 -8.98 2.58
N THR A 15 2.63 -10.01 2.72
CA THR A 15 2.92 -11.34 2.16
C THR A 15 2.85 -11.32 0.64
N THR A 16 1.86 -10.64 0.06
CA THR A 16 1.74 -10.40 -1.38
C THR A 16 2.95 -9.64 -1.92
N ALA A 17 3.39 -8.59 -1.24
CA ALA A 17 4.57 -7.81 -1.62
C ALA A 17 5.84 -8.67 -1.69
N ARG A 18 6.05 -9.55 -0.70
CA ARG A 18 7.19 -10.49 -0.71
C ARG A 18 7.14 -11.46 -1.90
N GLN A 19 5.93 -11.91 -2.29
CA GLN A 19 5.77 -12.76 -3.47
C GLN A 19 6.02 -11.97 -4.75
N LEU A 20 5.55 -10.73 -4.84
CA LEU A 20 5.79 -9.85 -5.99
C LEU A 20 7.27 -9.56 -6.19
N VAL A 21 8.04 -9.25 -5.15
CA VAL A 21 9.51 -9.05 -5.26
C VAL A 21 10.21 -10.28 -5.81
N ARG A 22 9.73 -11.50 -5.50
CA ARG A 22 10.30 -12.75 -6.02
C ARG A 22 9.93 -13.02 -7.47
N ARG A 23 8.79 -12.50 -7.93
CA ARG A 23 8.21 -12.76 -9.26
C ARG A 23 8.63 -11.72 -10.28
N LEU A 24 8.51 -10.44 -9.93
CA LEU A 24 8.83 -9.34 -10.81
C LEU A 24 10.36 -9.14 -10.84
N PRO A 25 11.02 -9.38 -11.98
CA PRO A 25 12.42 -9.04 -12.10
C PRO A 25 12.59 -7.52 -11.90
N ASN A 26 13.71 -7.11 -11.32
CA ASN A 26 14.02 -5.70 -11.14
C ASN A 26 13.02 -4.91 -10.24
N ALA A 27 12.36 -5.57 -9.29
CA ALA A 27 11.51 -4.93 -8.29
C ALA A 27 12.10 -5.04 -6.87
N ARG A 28 11.80 -4.05 -6.01
CA ARG A 28 12.20 -4.05 -4.60
C ARG A 28 11.07 -3.56 -3.70
N HIS A 29 11.12 -3.96 -2.43
CA HIS A 29 10.22 -3.42 -1.41
C HIS A 29 10.58 -1.97 -1.09
N PHE A 30 9.56 -1.14 -0.92
CA PHE A 30 9.65 0.17 -0.28
C PHE A 30 8.57 0.24 0.81
N ASP A 31 8.95 0.74 1.98
CA ASP A 31 8.05 0.87 3.12
C ASP A 31 7.79 2.37 3.37
N PRO A 32 6.62 2.91 2.99
CA PRO A 32 6.28 4.31 3.21
C PRO A 32 6.26 4.72 4.70
N GLU A 33 6.14 3.77 5.64
CA GLU A 33 6.23 4.07 7.07
C GLU A 33 7.61 4.60 7.46
N GLN A 34 8.68 4.27 6.70
CA GLN A 34 10.04 4.78 6.99
C GLN A 34 10.12 6.31 6.89
N VAL A 35 9.36 6.91 5.98
CA VAL A 35 9.22 8.38 5.90
C VAL A 35 8.45 8.89 7.12
N GLY A 36 7.43 8.14 7.57
CA GLY A 36 6.69 8.41 8.80
C GLY A 36 7.58 8.41 10.04
N TYR A 37 8.39 7.37 10.24
CA TYR A 37 9.30 7.26 11.39
C TYR A 37 10.34 8.39 11.43
N LEU A 38 10.87 8.80 10.27
CA LEU A 38 11.72 9.98 10.16
C LEU A 38 11.00 11.23 10.68
N LEU A 39 9.77 11.47 10.22
CA LEU A 39 8.98 12.65 10.57
C LEU A 39 8.54 12.65 12.03
N VAL A 40 8.15 11.49 12.57
CA VAL A 40 7.81 11.33 13.99
C VAL A 40 8.98 11.75 14.89
N THR A 41 10.21 11.41 14.47
CA THR A 41 11.41 11.80 15.22
C THR A 41 11.75 13.28 15.03
N ALA A 42 11.54 13.83 13.82
CA ALA A 42 11.92 15.19 13.49
C ALA A 42 10.91 16.26 13.95
N LEU A 43 9.67 15.85 14.23
CA LEU A 43 8.54 16.71 14.64
C LEU A 43 8.01 16.27 16.01
N ASP A 44 8.91 15.88 16.92
CA ASP A 44 8.56 15.42 18.27
C ASP A 44 7.95 16.52 19.16
N ASP A 45 8.03 17.77 18.71
CA ASP A 45 7.42 18.97 19.27
C ASP A 45 6.03 19.29 18.72
N HIS A 46 5.49 18.47 17.80
CA HIS A 46 4.16 18.67 17.19
C HIS A 46 3.16 17.57 17.59
N GLU A 47 1.91 17.97 17.83
CA GLU A 47 0.82 17.02 18.11
C GLU A 47 0.19 16.50 16.81
N PHE A 48 0.18 15.18 16.65
CA PHE A 48 -0.52 14.46 15.58
C PHE A 48 -0.90 13.06 16.08
N LYS A 49 -1.87 12.40 15.41
CA LYS A 49 -2.33 11.06 15.80
C LYS A 49 -1.74 9.96 14.91
N ASP A 50 -1.70 10.22 13.61
CA ASP A 50 -1.09 9.36 12.61
C ASP A 50 -0.03 10.18 11.84
N PHE A 51 1.12 9.58 11.54
CA PHE A 51 2.12 10.24 10.70
C PHE A 51 1.56 10.57 9.31
N GLN A 52 0.54 9.84 8.84
CA GLN A 52 -0.15 10.13 7.59
C GLN A 52 -0.92 11.46 7.64
N ASP A 53 -1.25 11.97 8.83
CA ASP A 53 -1.90 13.29 8.98
C ASP A 53 -0.94 14.44 8.63
N LEU A 54 0.36 14.21 8.72
CA LEU A 54 1.38 15.21 8.44
C LEU A 54 1.45 15.45 6.92
N PRO A 55 1.17 16.68 6.42
CA PRO A 55 1.42 17.03 5.02
C PRO A 55 2.84 16.69 4.55
N PRO A 56 3.91 16.89 5.36
CA PRO A 56 5.26 16.46 4.98
C PRO A 56 5.37 14.98 4.61
N TRP A 57 4.58 14.08 5.21
CA TRP A 57 4.63 12.66 4.84
C TRP A 57 4.11 12.46 3.41
N ARG A 58 2.97 13.09 3.08
CA ARG A 58 2.34 13.00 1.75
C ARG A 58 3.17 13.69 0.67
N GLU A 59 3.93 14.73 1.04
CA GLU A 59 4.86 15.41 0.14
C GLU A 59 6.17 14.62 -0.08
N LEU A 60 6.72 14.01 0.97
CA LEU A 60 8.03 13.36 0.91
C LEU A 60 7.99 11.93 0.35
N VAL A 61 6.91 11.17 0.56
CA VAL A 61 6.79 9.80 0.04
C VAL A 61 7.05 9.74 -1.48
N PRO A 62 6.38 10.56 -2.32
CA PRO A 62 6.68 10.63 -3.75
C PRO A 62 8.15 10.94 -4.06
N VAL A 63 8.75 11.89 -3.35
CA VAL A 63 10.17 12.24 -3.55
C VAL A 63 11.09 11.08 -3.22
N PHE A 64 10.87 10.41 -2.08
CA PHE A 64 11.70 9.26 -1.68
C PHE A 64 11.59 8.11 -2.69
N THR A 65 10.36 7.82 -3.15
CA THR A 65 10.16 6.77 -4.17
C THR A 65 10.89 7.09 -5.48
N GLU A 66 10.81 8.34 -5.96
CA GLU A 66 11.53 8.80 -7.16
C GLU A 66 13.04 8.64 -6.98
N ARG A 67 13.60 9.11 -5.86
CA ARG A 67 15.05 9.07 -5.63
C ARG A 67 15.57 7.64 -5.54
N ILE A 68 14.84 6.75 -4.86
CA ILE A 68 15.23 5.34 -4.76
C ILE A 68 15.11 4.64 -6.12
N ALA A 69 14.02 4.85 -6.85
CA ALA A 69 13.83 4.24 -8.16
C ALA A 69 14.90 4.71 -9.16
N SER A 70 15.16 6.01 -9.23
CA SER A 70 16.20 6.60 -10.09
C SER A 70 17.61 6.12 -9.74
N PHE A 71 17.94 6.01 -8.45
CA PHE A 71 19.26 5.52 -8.02
C PHE A 71 19.48 4.04 -8.35
N THR A 72 18.43 3.23 -8.24
CA THR A 72 18.54 1.77 -8.31
C THR A 72 18.20 1.22 -9.68
N GLY A 73 17.46 1.98 -10.49
CA GLY A 73 16.85 1.51 -11.73
C GLY A 73 15.71 0.51 -11.51
N GLN A 74 15.25 0.30 -10.28
CA GLN A 74 14.28 -0.74 -9.92
C GLN A 74 12.85 -0.19 -9.78
N HIS A 75 11.87 -1.04 -10.04
CA HIS A 75 10.48 -0.81 -9.65
C HIS A 75 10.32 -0.90 -8.12
N LEU A 76 9.38 -0.13 -7.56
CA LEU A 76 9.10 -0.18 -6.13
C LEU A 76 7.77 -0.88 -5.87
N ILE A 77 7.72 -1.76 -4.87
CA ILE A 77 6.48 -2.32 -4.33
C ILE A 77 6.29 -1.66 -2.96
N ALA A 78 5.35 -0.72 -2.90
CA ALA A 78 5.01 0.05 -1.71
C ALA A 78 3.80 -0.58 -1.02
N VAL A 79 3.93 -0.93 0.26
CA VAL A 79 2.82 -1.46 1.07
C VAL A 79 2.38 -0.39 2.05
N GLN A 80 1.18 0.15 1.89
CA GLN A 80 0.65 1.15 2.81
C GLN A 80 -0.88 1.21 2.71
N THR A 81 -1.55 1.29 3.86
CA THR A 81 -2.99 1.54 3.92
C THR A 81 -3.24 3.04 3.94
N VAL A 82 -3.99 3.57 2.97
CA VAL A 82 -4.46 4.97 2.93
C VAL A 82 -5.97 4.93 2.76
N LEU A 83 -6.73 5.23 3.83
CA LEU A 83 -8.21 5.16 3.86
C LEU A 83 -8.89 6.53 3.62
N ARG A 84 -8.10 7.59 3.55
CA ARG A 84 -8.55 8.95 3.33
C ARG A 84 -8.32 9.36 1.88
N GLU A 85 -9.41 9.70 1.19
CA GLU A 85 -9.39 10.07 -0.23
C GLU A 85 -8.55 11.33 -0.49
N ASP A 86 -8.64 12.32 0.40
CA ASP A 86 -7.82 13.53 0.32
C ASP A 86 -6.33 13.23 0.47
N TYR A 87 -5.96 12.30 1.35
CA TYR A 87 -4.56 11.88 1.52
C TYR A 87 -4.03 11.16 0.30
N TRP A 88 -4.86 10.28 -0.29
CA TRP A 88 -4.53 9.59 -1.53
C TRP A 88 -4.34 10.60 -2.68
N HIS A 89 -5.22 11.58 -2.80
CA HIS A 89 -5.13 12.61 -3.82
C HIS A 89 -3.86 13.46 -3.69
N GLU A 90 -3.47 13.85 -2.48
CA GLU A 90 -2.20 14.57 -2.25
C GLU A 90 -0.97 13.72 -2.65
N LEU A 91 -0.97 12.43 -2.30
CA LEU A 91 0.07 11.49 -2.72
C LEU A 91 0.15 11.37 -4.25
N THR A 92 -0.98 11.18 -4.94
CA THR A 92 -1.01 11.05 -6.40
C THR A 92 -0.56 12.32 -7.09
N GLN A 93 -0.97 13.51 -6.60
CA GLN A 93 -0.45 14.79 -7.12
C GLN A 93 1.07 14.92 -6.95
N GLY A 94 1.63 14.37 -5.86
CA GLY A 94 3.07 14.30 -5.69
C GLY A 94 3.73 13.34 -6.68
N PHE A 95 3.15 12.17 -6.90
CA PHE A 95 3.65 11.18 -7.87
C PHE A 95 3.59 11.67 -9.32
N GLU A 96 2.55 12.43 -9.70
CA GLU A 96 2.41 13.05 -11.04
C GLU A 96 3.56 14.02 -11.38
N ARG A 97 4.27 14.53 -10.38
CA ARG A 97 5.47 15.38 -10.55
C ARG A 97 6.75 14.58 -10.74
N THR A 98 6.67 13.26 -10.70
CA THR A 98 7.79 12.33 -10.87
C THR A 98 7.66 11.60 -12.20
N ALA A 99 8.76 11.00 -12.68
CA ALA A 99 8.73 10.15 -13.87
C ALA A 99 8.18 8.72 -13.60
N LEU A 100 7.71 8.45 -12.39
CA LEU A 100 7.26 7.12 -12.00
C LEU A 100 5.76 6.94 -12.24
N ASP A 101 5.42 5.95 -13.06
CA ASP A 101 4.05 5.43 -13.13
C ASP A 101 3.62 4.84 -11.78
N ILE A 102 2.40 5.15 -11.34
CA ILE A 102 1.78 4.58 -10.14
C ILE A 102 0.76 3.56 -10.58
N PHE A 103 0.92 2.32 -10.10
CA PHE A 103 -0.05 1.26 -10.23
C PHE A 103 -0.70 1.00 -8.87
N HIS A 104 -1.89 1.57 -8.66
CA HIS A 104 -2.65 1.45 -7.42
C HIS A 104 -3.47 0.17 -7.40
N VAL A 105 -3.07 -0.75 -6.54
CA VAL A 105 -3.74 -2.04 -6.35
C VAL A 105 -4.46 -2.04 -5.01
N LEU A 106 -5.77 -2.25 -5.05
CA LEU A 106 -6.59 -2.47 -3.87
C LEU A 106 -6.73 -3.97 -3.59
N LEU A 107 -6.18 -4.42 -2.47
CA LEU A 107 -6.38 -5.77 -1.94
C LEU A 107 -7.59 -5.77 -0.99
N HIS A 108 -8.69 -6.38 -1.45
CA HIS A 108 -9.90 -6.53 -0.66
C HIS A 108 -9.99 -7.93 -0.06
N VAL A 109 -10.51 -8.01 1.17
CA VAL A 109 -10.96 -9.22 1.83
C VAL A 109 -12.27 -8.89 2.52
N ASP A 110 -13.29 -9.72 2.37
CA ASP A 110 -14.58 -9.54 3.03
C ASP A 110 -14.40 -9.37 4.54
N SER A 111 -15.11 -8.41 5.11
CA SER A 111 -14.98 -8.02 6.52
C SER A 111 -15.20 -9.17 7.50
N ASP A 112 -16.15 -10.07 7.23
CA ASP A 112 -16.42 -11.23 8.08
C ASP A 112 -15.24 -12.21 8.08
N VAL A 113 -14.74 -12.55 6.89
CA VAL A 113 -13.57 -13.42 6.70
C VAL A 113 -12.30 -12.77 7.29
N LEU A 114 -12.15 -11.46 7.13
CA LEU A 114 -11.06 -10.71 7.70
C LEU A 114 -11.09 -10.73 9.23
N ALA A 115 -12.26 -10.53 9.83
CA ALA A 115 -12.44 -10.60 11.28
C ALA A 115 -12.11 -11.99 11.83
N GLU A 116 -12.52 -13.06 11.14
CA GLU A 116 -12.13 -14.44 11.48
C GLU A 116 -10.61 -14.64 11.40
N ARG A 117 -9.97 -14.19 10.31
CA ARG A 117 -8.51 -14.27 10.13
C ARG A 117 -7.75 -13.51 11.22
N ILE A 118 -8.21 -12.30 11.57
CA ILE A 118 -7.61 -11.48 12.63
C ILE A 118 -7.71 -12.19 13.98
N LYS A 119 -8.88 -12.77 14.31
CA LYS A 119 -9.08 -13.51 15.58
C LYS A 119 -8.25 -14.81 15.64
N ALA A 120 -8.03 -15.45 14.50
CA ALA A 120 -7.22 -16.66 14.40
C ALA A 120 -5.70 -16.39 14.42
N ASP A 121 -5.28 -15.15 14.16
CA ASP A 121 -3.88 -14.75 14.14
C ASP A 121 -3.30 -14.60 15.55
N GLN A 122 -2.62 -15.65 16.03
CA GLN A 122 -1.98 -15.66 17.35
C GLN A 122 -0.60 -14.97 17.37
N VAL A 123 -0.06 -14.60 16.21
CA VAL A 123 1.28 -14.01 16.10
C VAL A 123 1.28 -12.55 16.53
N ASP A 124 0.18 -11.84 16.28
CA ASP A 124 0.02 -10.42 16.61
C ASP A 124 -1.24 -10.14 17.45
N ALA A 125 -1.33 -10.82 18.60
CA ALA A 125 -2.44 -10.66 19.52
C ALA A 125 -2.59 -9.22 20.05
N LYS A 126 -1.51 -8.43 20.03
CA LYS A 126 -1.52 -7.01 20.45
C LYS A 126 -2.17 -6.10 19.42
N ALA A 127 -1.99 -6.38 18.12
CA ALA A 127 -2.66 -5.63 17.06
C ALA A 127 -4.08 -6.13 16.75
N CYS A 128 -4.52 -7.26 17.31
CA CYS A 128 -5.82 -7.87 17.00
C CYS A 128 -7.00 -6.89 17.15
N GLN A 129 -7.15 -6.27 18.33
CA GLN A 129 -8.25 -5.33 18.57
C GLN A 129 -8.16 -4.11 17.64
N TRP A 130 -6.96 -3.55 17.48
CA TRP A 130 -6.72 -2.44 16.57
C TRP A 130 -7.12 -2.79 15.13
N ARG A 131 -6.74 -3.97 14.63
CA ARG A 131 -7.11 -4.44 13.28
C ARG A 131 -8.63 -4.59 13.12
N LEU A 132 -9.34 -5.06 14.15
CA LEU A 132 -10.81 -5.15 14.14
C LEU A 132 -11.46 -3.77 14.12
N ASP A 133 -10.95 -2.82 14.90
CA ASP A 133 -11.49 -1.46 14.98
C ASP A 133 -11.39 -0.72 13.62
N HIS A 134 -10.36 -1.05 12.82
CA HIS A 134 -10.14 -0.44 11.50
C HIS A 134 -10.96 -1.07 10.36
N ILE A 135 -11.69 -2.17 10.60
CA ILE A 135 -12.56 -2.79 9.58
C ILE A 135 -13.65 -1.80 9.14
N SER A 136 -14.30 -1.14 10.11
CA SER A 136 -15.38 -0.19 9.81
C SER A 136 -14.89 0.99 8.97
N ASP A 137 -13.70 1.50 9.27
CA ASP A 137 -13.14 2.64 8.55
C ASP A 137 -12.72 2.25 7.13
N TYR A 138 -12.21 1.03 6.93
CA TYR A 138 -12.01 0.51 5.59
C TYR A 138 -13.31 0.39 4.80
N GLU A 139 -14.36 -0.22 5.36
CA GLU A 139 -15.63 -0.40 4.64
C GLU A 139 -16.25 0.93 4.22
N LYS A 140 -16.15 1.97 5.07
CA LYS A 140 -16.56 3.34 4.70
C LYS A 140 -15.73 3.92 3.56
N SER A 141 -14.43 3.63 3.53
CA SER A 141 -13.51 4.11 2.49
C SER A 141 -13.56 3.29 1.18
N ARG A 142 -14.09 2.07 1.23
CA ARG A 142 -14.06 1.11 0.12
C ARG A 142 -14.61 1.67 -1.20
N PRO A 143 -15.77 2.39 -1.25
CA PRO A 143 -16.31 2.86 -2.53
C PRO A 143 -15.35 3.80 -3.29
N TRP A 144 -14.70 4.73 -2.60
CA TRP A 144 -13.75 5.64 -3.25
C TRP A 144 -12.44 4.92 -3.58
N LEU A 145 -11.99 4.00 -2.72
CA LEU A 145 -10.81 3.18 -2.96
C LEU A 145 -10.94 2.32 -4.22
N GLU A 146 -12.08 1.66 -4.39
CA GLU A 146 -12.38 0.86 -5.59
C GLU A 146 -12.41 1.75 -6.84
N SER A 147 -13.00 2.95 -6.73
CA SER A 147 -13.03 3.91 -7.84
C SER A 147 -11.64 4.45 -8.21
N ALA A 148 -10.74 4.58 -7.24
CA ALA A 148 -9.39 5.11 -7.43
C ALA A 148 -8.35 4.04 -7.77
N ALA A 149 -8.69 2.75 -7.66
CA ALA A 149 -7.77 1.65 -7.92
C ALA A 149 -7.65 1.35 -9.42
N ASP A 150 -6.43 1.14 -9.87
CA ASP A 150 -6.15 0.58 -11.18
C ASP A 150 -6.54 -0.90 -11.27
N LEU A 151 -6.40 -1.61 -10.15
CA LEU A 151 -6.75 -3.03 -10.02
C LEU A 151 -7.31 -3.31 -8.63
N VAL A 152 -8.54 -3.81 -8.59
CA VAL A 152 -9.13 -4.40 -7.38
C VAL A 152 -8.94 -5.93 -7.43
N VAL A 153 -8.30 -6.48 -6.40
CA VAL A 153 -8.17 -7.93 -6.21
C VAL A 153 -8.91 -8.35 -4.96
N ASP A 154 -9.98 -9.11 -5.15
CA ASP A 154 -10.64 -9.83 -4.07
C ASP A 154 -9.80 -11.06 -3.67
N GLY A 155 -9.14 -10.96 -2.52
CA GLY A 155 -8.33 -12.00 -1.91
C GLY A 155 -9.08 -12.82 -0.86
N THR A 156 -10.41 -12.74 -0.81
CA THR A 156 -11.22 -13.41 0.22
C THR A 156 -11.00 -14.92 0.20
N ASN A 157 -11.01 -15.55 -0.98
CA ASN A 157 -10.84 -17.00 -1.12
C ASN A 157 -9.65 -17.40 -2.00
N LEU A 158 -8.73 -16.47 -2.25
CA LEU A 158 -7.57 -16.72 -3.10
C LEU A 158 -6.29 -16.96 -2.27
N PRO A 159 -5.48 -17.97 -2.64
CA PRO A 159 -4.11 -18.06 -2.16
C PRO A 159 -3.32 -16.79 -2.47
N VAL A 160 -2.43 -16.39 -1.57
CA VAL A 160 -1.57 -15.21 -1.76
C VAL A 160 -0.71 -15.32 -3.02
N THR A 161 -0.35 -16.54 -3.42
CA THR A 161 0.38 -16.80 -4.68
C THR A 161 -0.38 -16.33 -5.90
N ASP A 162 -1.69 -16.56 -5.92
CA ASP A 162 -2.57 -16.29 -7.07
C ASP A 162 -2.89 -14.81 -7.13
N VAL A 163 -3.08 -14.18 -5.96
CA VAL A 163 -3.17 -12.72 -5.81
C VAL A 163 -1.92 -12.04 -6.36
N ALA A 164 -0.73 -12.49 -5.94
CA ALA A 164 0.53 -11.93 -6.41
C ALA A 164 0.74 -12.16 -7.92
N GLU A 165 0.35 -13.32 -8.44
CA GLU A 165 0.43 -13.63 -9.86
C GLU A 165 -0.45 -12.72 -10.71
N ARG A 166 -1.71 -12.50 -10.29
CA ARG A 166 -2.63 -11.59 -10.96
C ARG A 166 -2.07 -10.16 -11.00
N ILE A 167 -1.53 -9.67 -9.89
CA ILE A 167 -0.94 -8.33 -9.82
C ILE A 167 0.30 -8.23 -10.72
N ALA A 168 1.18 -9.24 -10.69
CA ALA A 168 2.37 -9.27 -11.53
C ALA A 168 2.02 -9.24 -13.03
N ALA A 169 1.02 -10.03 -13.46
CA ALA A 169 0.58 -10.07 -14.84
C ALA A 169 0.04 -8.72 -15.33
N GLU A 170 -0.70 -7.97 -14.51
CA GLU A 170 -1.15 -6.62 -14.87
C GLU A 170 -0.01 -5.59 -14.84
N ALA A 171 0.91 -5.71 -13.87
CA ALA A 171 2.08 -4.85 -13.78
C ALA A 171 3.00 -4.99 -15.01
N GLU A 172 3.24 -6.22 -15.49
CA GLU A 172 4.07 -6.49 -16.66
C GLU A 172 3.49 -5.86 -17.93
N LYS A 173 2.16 -5.91 -18.11
CA LYS A 173 1.50 -5.23 -19.23
C LYS A 173 1.80 -3.73 -19.22
N ARG A 174 1.76 -3.09 -18.05
CA ARG A 174 2.06 -1.65 -17.90
C ARG A 174 3.50 -1.29 -18.25
N VAL A 175 4.46 -2.13 -17.86
CA VAL A 175 5.87 -1.90 -18.18
C VAL A 175 6.12 -1.92 -19.69
N VAL A 176 5.48 -2.81 -20.43
CA VAL A 176 5.62 -2.92 -21.90
C VAL A 176 5.08 -1.68 -22.63
N PHE A 177 4.12 -0.94 -22.06
CA PHE A 177 3.60 0.29 -22.68
C PHE A 177 4.48 1.52 -22.46
N ILE A 178 5.48 1.45 -21.58
CA ILE A 178 6.33 2.60 -21.19
C ILE A 178 7.75 2.47 -21.80
N SER A 179 8.12 1.30 -22.32
CA SER A 179 9.39 1.01 -23.02
C SER A 179 9.29 1.21 -24.53
#